data_AF-A0A1W6ZD31-F1
#
_entry.id   AF-A0A1W6ZD31-F1
#
_cell.length_a   1.000
_cell.length_b   1.000
_cell.length_c   1.000
_cell.angle_alpha   90.00
_cell.angle_beta   90.00
_cell.angle_gamma   90.00
#
_symmetry.space_group_name_H-M   'P 1'
#
loop_
_entity.id
_entity.type
_entity.pdbx_description
1 polymer ?
#
loop_
_entity_poly.entity_id
_entity_poly.type
_entity_poly.pdbx_seq_one_letter_code
_entity_poly.pdbx_strand_id
1 'polypeptide(L)' 'MLAWILAYEPDVTAQNLTEHPWYFALQDIRPAAITKKLEQRAQDAYDFAAHANPQTTHRHYDRRVVKRATATE' A
#
# COMPACT_ATOMS: atom_id res chain seq x y z
N MET A 1 28.86 6.62 -7.81
CA MET A 1 28.22 5.47 -7.12
C MET A 1 26.77 5.85 -6.91
N LEU A 2 25.82 5.13 -7.53
CA LEU A 2 24.40 5.47 -7.51
C LEU A 2 23.81 5.06 -6.16
N ALA A 3 23.43 6.03 -5.32
CA ALA A 3 23.07 5.88 -3.91
C ALA A 3 21.75 5.13 -3.62
N TRP A 4 21.16 4.46 -4.62
CA TRP A 4 19.78 3.96 -4.57
C TRP A 4 19.68 2.43 -4.55
N ILE A 5 20.81 1.72 -4.53
CA ILE A 5 20.83 0.25 -4.60
C ILE A 5 21.52 -0.31 -3.36
N LEU A 6 20.89 -0.17 -2.20
CA LEU A 6 20.99 -1.11 -1.08
C LEU A 6 19.63 -1.10 -0.37
N ALA A 7 18.61 -1.65 -1.01
CA ALA A 7 17.22 -1.55 -0.56
C ALA A 7 16.85 -2.53 0.59
N TYR A 8 17.81 -3.26 1.17
CA TYR A 8 17.53 -4.24 2.22
C TYR A 8 18.59 -4.19 3.32
N GLU A 9 18.22 -3.58 4.44
CA GLU A 9 18.96 -3.62 5.70
C GLU A 9 18.43 -4.77 6.56
N PRO A 10 19.27 -5.77 6.88
CA PRO A 10 18.81 -7.02 7.52
C PRO A 10 18.40 -6.85 8.99
N ASP A 11 18.75 -5.73 9.61
CA ASP A 11 18.38 -5.32 10.96
C ASP A 11 17.03 -4.59 11.03
N VAL A 12 16.47 -4.22 9.87
CA VAL A 12 15.12 -3.68 9.79
C VAL A 12 14.10 -4.83 9.82
N THR A 13 13.30 -4.82 10.87
CA THR A 13 12.21 -5.75 11.18
C THR A 13 10.87 -5.02 11.12
N ALA A 14 9.75 -5.75 11.06
CA ALA A 14 8.42 -5.12 11.06
C ALA A 14 8.18 -4.26 12.32
N GLN A 15 8.86 -4.54 13.43
CA GLN A 15 8.72 -3.84 14.70
C GLN A 15 9.44 -2.49 14.71
N ASN A 16 10.60 -2.37 14.06
CA ASN A 16 11.41 -1.13 14.02
C ASN A 16 11.37 -0.43 12.65
N LEU A 17 10.60 -0.96 11.70
CA LEU A 17 10.43 -0.42 10.34
C LEU A 17 10.06 1.06 10.33
N THR A 18 9.17 1.46 11.25
CA THR A 18 8.68 2.85 11.37
C THR A 18 9.72 3.81 11.94
N GLU A 19 10.79 3.30 12.55
CA GLU A 19 11.87 4.08 13.13
C GLU A 19 12.94 4.41 12.07
N HIS A 20 12.99 3.65 10.97
CA HIS A 20 13.99 3.84 9.93
C HIS A 20 13.55 4.90 8.90
N PRO A 21 14.27 6.03 8.75
CA PRO A 21 13.84 7.15 7.91
C PRO A 21 13.66 6.81 6.43
N TRP A 22 14.40 5.82 5.93
CA TRP A 22 14.33 5.38 4.53
C TRP A 22 13.17 4.40 4.25
N TYR A 23 12.70 3.68 5.27
CA TYR A 23 11.58 2.75 5.16
C TYR A 23 10.25 3.34 5.64
N PHE A 24 10.30 4.44 6.39
CA PHE A 24 9.16 5.20 6.83
C PHE A 24 9.09 6.53 6.05
N ALA A 25 8.50 6.51 4.86
CA ALA A 25 8.04 7.76 4.27
C ALA A 25 6.67 8.09 4.86
N LEU A 26 6.45 9.33 5.32
CA LEU A 26 5.11 9.82 5.68
C LEU A 26 4.09 9.62 4.54
N GLN A 27 4.58 9.50 3.30
CA GLN A 27 3.80 9.19 2.12
C GLN A 27 3.24 7.75 2.09
N ASP A 28 3.75 6.82 2.89
CA ASP A 28 3.30 5.42 2.91
C ASP A 28 2.09 5.18 3.83
N ILE A 29 1.88 6.03 4.83
CA ILE A 29 0.75 5.92 5.77
C ILE A 29 -0.58 6.06 5.04
N ARG A 30 -0.68 7.05 4.14
CA ARG A 30 -1.93 7.32 3.40
C ARG A 30 -2.33 6.15 2.49
N PRO A 31 -1.47 5.62 1.60
CA PRO A 31 -1.73 4.40 0.84
C PRO A 31 -2.14 3.21 1.72
N ALA A 32 -1.42 2.95 2.81
CA ALA A 32 -1.73 1.84 3.71
C ALA A 32 -3.12 1.98 4.34
N ALA A 33 -3.47 3.18 4.81
CA ALA A 33 -4.77 3.48 5.39
C ALA A 33 -5.92 3.34 4.38
N ILE A 34 -5.74 3.85 3.15
CA ILE A 34 -6.75 3.73 2.10
C ILE A 34 -6.95 2.26 1.71
N THR A 35 -5.88 1.50 1.52
CA THR A 35 -5.96 0.05 1.27
C THR A 35 -6.71 -0.66 2.39
N LYS A 36 -6.43 -0.34 3.66
CA LYS A 36 -7.12 -0.97 4.81
C LYS A 36 -8.62 -0.68 4.84
N LYS A 37 -9.02 0.56 4.53
CA LYS A 37 -10.44 0.95 4.43
C LYS A 37 -11.15 0.21 3.30
N LEU A 38 -10.51 0.07 2.14
CA LEU A 38 -11.05 -0.71 1.02
C LEU A 38 -11.20 -2.19 1.39
N GLU A 39 -10.21 -2.79 2.06
CA GLU A 39 -10.26 -4.17 2.58
C GLU A 39 -11.44 -4.40 3.53
N GLN A 40 -11.70 -3.45 4.41
CA GLN A 40 -12.81 -3.50 5.38
C GLN A 40 -14.17 -3.10 4.77
N ARG A 41 -14.20 -2.68 3.50
CA ARG A 41 -15.39 -2.11 2.84
C ARG A 41 -15.98 -0.94 3.64
N ALA A 42 -15.11 -0.11 4.22
CA ALA A 42 -15.52 1.08 4.96
C ALA A 42 -16.31 2.02 4.04
N GLN A 43 -17.45 2.54 4.52
CA GLN A 43 -18.33 3.40 3.73
C GLN A 43 -17.64 4.69 3.27
N ASP A 44 -16.71 5.20 4.07
CA ASP A 44 -16.00 6.45 3.84
C ASP A 44 -14.70 6.28 3.03
N ALA A 45 -14.42 5.08 2.49
CA ALA A 45 -13.12 4.79 1.86
C ALA A 45 -12.77 5.74 0.70
N TYR A 46 -13.75 6.12 -0.12
CA TYR A 46 -13.52 7.03 -1.26
C TYR A 46 -13.41 8.49 -0.83
N ASP A 47 -14.24 8.90 0.13
CA ASP A 47 -14.19 10.26 0.70
C ASP A 47 -12.87 10.49 1.42
N PHE A 48 -12.42 9.51 2.20
CA PHE A 48 -11.12 9.50 2.86
C PHE A 48 -9.96 9.56 1.85
N ALA A 49 -10.10 8.88 0.70
CA ALA A 49 -9.11 8.93 -0.37
C ALA A 49 -9.13 10.27 -1.14
N ALA A 50 -10.18 11.08 -1.01
CA ALA A 50 -10.29 12.43 -1.58
C ALA A 50 -9.89 12.54 -3.07
N HIS A 51 -10.11 11.48 -3.85
CA HIS A 51 -9.88 11.51 -5.29
C HIS A 51 -11.15 11.98 -5.99
N ALA A 52 -11.00 12.87 -6.98
CA ALA A 52 -12.12 13.35 -7.78
C ALA A 52 -12.85 12.21 -8.53
N ASN A 53 -12.14 11.12 -8.86
CA ASN A 53 -12.71 9.93 -9.47
C ASN A 53 -12.48 8.71 -8.55
N PRO A 54 -13.54 8.04 -8.06
CA PRO A 54 -13.44 6.83 -7.24
C PRO A 54 -12.66 5.69 -7.91
N GLN A 55 -12.67 5.63 -9.24
CA GLN A 55 -11.92 4.64 -10.01
C GLN A 55 -10.40 4.78 -9.83
N THR A 56 -9.92 6.02 -9.61
CA THR A 56 -8.52 6.28 -9.24
C THR A 56 -8.19 5.61 -7.90
N THR A 57 -9.05 5.74 -6.89
CA THR A 57 -8.86 5.10 -5.58
C THR A 57 -8.78 3.58 -5.72
N HIS A 58 -9.72 2.97 -6.46
CA HIS A 58 -9.70 1.53 -6.70
C HIS A 58 -8.41 1.08 -7.40
N ARG A 59 -8.04 1.73 -8.50
CA ARG A 59 -6.86 1.33 -9.28
C ARG A 59 -5.56 1.35 -8.46
N HIS A 60 -5.40 2.34 -7.58
CA HIS A 60 -4.15 2.53 -6.84
C HIS A 60 -4.06 1.68 -5.57
N TYR A 61 -5.19 1.39 -4.92
CA TYR A 61 -5.19 0.86 -3.56
C TYR A 61 -5.97 -0.44 -3.37
N ASP A 62 -6.80 -0.84 -4.34
CA ASP A 62 -7.51 -2.11 -4.27
C ASP A 62 -6.56 -3.26 -4.65
N ARG A 63 -5.99 -3.87 -3.61
CA ARG A 63 -5.09 -5.03 -3.75
C ARG A 63 -5.85 -6.35 -3.83
N ARG A 64 -7.18 -6.34 -3.93
CA ARG A 64 -7.99 -7.54 -4.23
C ARG A 64 -7.85 -7.92 -5.70
N VAL A 65 -6.62 -8.13 -6.16
CA VAL A 65 -6.40 -8.91 -7.38
C VAL A 65 -6.82 -10.33 -7.01
N VAL A 66 -8.01 -10.71 -7.44
CA VAL A 66 -8.48 -12.10 -7.35
C VAL A 66 -7.40 -12.96 -8.00
N LYS A 67 -6.63 -13.72 -7.21
CA LYS A 67 -5.90 -14.88 -7.72
C LYS A 67 -6.97 -15.84 -8.24
N ARG A 68 -7.39 -15.67 -9.49
CA ARG A 68 -8.09 -16.72 -10.21
C ARG A 68 -7.04 -17.75 -10.51
N ALA A 69 -7.19 -18.95 -9.95
CA ALA A 69 -6.49 -20.10 -10.48
C ALA A 69 -6.85 -20.17 -11.98
N THR A 70 -5.83 -20.18 -12.85
CA THR A 70 -6.02 -20.55 -14.24
C THR A 70 -6.68 -21.92 -14.22
N ALA A 71 -7.87 -22.06 -14.82
CA ALA A 71 -8.48 -23.37 -14.96
C ALA A 71 -7.50 -24.24 -15.75
N THR A 72 -6.96 -25.28 -15.11
CA THR A 72 -6.20 -26.31 -15.82
C THR A 72 -7.22 -27.12 -16.60
N GLU A 73 -7.06 -27.15 -17.93
CA GLU A 73 -7.79 -28.05 -18.83
C GLU A 73 -7.43 -29.53 -18.59
#